data_AF-A0A959AVI1-F1
#
_entry.id   AF-A0A959AVI1-F1
#
_cell.length_a   1.000
_cell.length_b   1.000
_cell.length_c   1.000
_cell.angle_alpha   90.00
_cell.angle_beta   90.00
_cell.angle_gamma   90.00
#
_symmetry.space_group_name_H-M   'P 1'
#
loop_
_entity.id
_entity.type
_entity.pdbx_description
1 polymer ?
#
loop_
_entity_poly.entity_id
_entity_poly.type
_entity_poly.pdbx_seq_one_letter_code
_entity_poly.pdbx_strand_id
1 'polypeptide(L)'
;EYVGVKAPDAETFARLVLEEITRLGIKERCCIQSFDVGPLQHLHRMDPGLFTALLIDNAHGVEDNLNELGYLPNAYSPYYKLVTANMVKIVHDKGLLLIPWTVNDTTAMKALIALGVDGIITDYPNLIGAVE
;
A
#
# COMPACT_ATOMS: atom_id res chain seq x y z
N GLU A 1 -13.67 5.39 -15.63
CA GLU A 1 -13.45 6.33 -16.76
C GLU A 1 -12.37 5.85 -17.74
N TYR A 2 -11.29 5.21 -17.29
CA TYR A 2 -10.19 4.75 -18.17
C TYR A 2 -10.18 3.25 -18.50
N VAL A 3 -10.94 2.43 -17.76
CA VAL A 3 -11.07 0.99 -18.01
C VAL A 3 -11.76 0.75 -19.36
N GLY A 4 -11.15 -0.10 -20.19
CA GLY A 4 -11.57 -0.36 -21.58
C GLY A 4 -11.14 0.71 -22.59
N VAL A 5 -10.46 1.78 -22.16
CA VAL A 5 -10.03 2.89 -23.04
C VAL A 5 -8.52 3.12 -22.99
N LYS A 6 -7.94 3.29 -21.79
CA LYS A 6 -6.50 3.49 -21.57
C LYS A 6 -5.86 2.38 -20.75
N ALA A 7 -6.67 1.58 -20.06
CA ALA A 7 -6.26 0.39 -19.34
C ALA A 7 -7.28 -0.72 -19.61
N PRO A 8 -6.87 -2.00 -19.62
CA PRO A 8 -7.83 -3.09 -19.69
C PRO A 8 -8.64 -3.20 -18.39
N ASP A 9 -9.55 -4.16 -18.31
CA ASP A 9 -10.24 -4.49 -17.07
C ASP A 9 -9.26 -4.97 -15.97
N ALA A 10 -9.71 -4.96 -14.71
CA ALA A 10 -8.86 -5.23 -13.56
C ALA A 10 -8.23 -6.63 -13.60
N GLU A 11 -8.93 -7.64 -14.11
CA GLU A 11 -8.41 -9.00 -14.22
C GLU A 11 -7.30 -9.08 -15.26
N THR A 12 -7.58 -8.56 -16.46
CA THR A 12 -6.60 -8.50 -17.54
C THR A 12 -5.37 -7.69 -17.13
N PHE A 13 -5.56 -6.56 -16.44
CA PHE A 13 -4.46 -5.74 -15.94
C PHE A 13 -3.60 -6.51 -14.93
N ALA A 14 -4.23 -7.11 -13.91
CA ALA A 14 -3.57 -7.91 -12.88
C ALA A 14 -2.77 -9.07 -13.48
N ARG A 15 -3.35 -9.79 -14.44
CA ARG A 15 -2.68 -10.90 -15.12
C ARG A 15 -1.44 -10.45 -15.87
N LEU A 16 -1.52 -9.35 -16.63
CA LEU A 16 -0.38 -8.81 -17.37
C LEU A 16 0.76 -8.37 -16.45
N VAL A 17 0.43 -7.77 -15.30
CA VAL A 17 1.43 -7.40 -14.27
C VAL A 17 2.10 -8.64 -13.71
N LEU A 18 1.33 -9.67 -13.33
CA LEU A 18 1.85 -10.91 -12.76
C LEU A 18 2.73 -11.69 -13.76
N GLU A 19 2.32 -11.75 -15.03
CA GLU A 19 3.10 -12.37 -16.10
C GLU A 19 4.46 -11.69 -16.25
N GLU A 20 4.50 -10.35 -16.23
CA GLU A 20 5.74 -9.61 -16.36
C GLU A 20 6.66 -9.77 -15.14
N ILE A 21 6.10 -9.73 -13.92
CA ILE A 21 6.86 -10.00 -12.68
C ILE A 21 7.46 -11.41 -12.70
N THR A 22 6.69 -12.40 -13.15
CA THR A 22 7.11 -13.79 -13.27
C THR A 22 8.20 -13.94 -14.32
N ARG A 23 8.01 -13.33 -15.50
CA ARG A 23 8.98 -13.34 -16.60
C ARG A 23 10.33 -12.74 -16.20
N LEU A 24 10.30 -11.67 -15.40
CA LEU A 24 11.50 -11.01 -14.89
C LEU A 24 12.13 -11.72 -13.67
N GLY A 25 11.41 -12.65 -13.03
CA GLY A 25 11.89 -13.35 -11.83
C GLY A 25 12.09 -12.41 -10.63
N ILE A 26 11.27 -11.36 -10.50
CA ILE A 26 11.44 -10.32 -9.47
C ILE A 26 10.40 -10.37 -8.34
N LYS A 27 9.62 -11.45 -8.24
CA LYS A 27 8.54 -11.60 -7.26
C LYS A 27 8.97 -11.21 -5.83
N GLU A 28 10.05 -11.80 -5.33
CA GLU A 28 10.55 -11.57 -3.96
C GLU A 28 11.11 -10.15 -3.73
N ARG A 29 11.21 -9.32 -4.78
CA ARG A 29 11.70 -7.94 -4.73
C ARG A 29 10.66 -6.94 -5.22
N CYS A 30 9.39 -7.35 -5.33
CA CYS A 30 8.32 -6.52 -5.86
C CYS A 30 7.27 -6.27 -4.78
N CYS A 31 6.84 -5.01 -4.65
CA CYS A 31 5.64 -4.62 -3.91
C CYS A 31 4.64 -4.04 -4.91
N ILE A 32 3.46 -4.65 -5.01
CA ILE A 32 2.38 -4.18 -5.87
C ILE A 32 1.41 -3.36 -5.04
N GLN A 33 1.18 -2.11 -5.43
CA GLN A 33 0.37 -1.17 -4.67
C GLN A 33 -0.72 -0.54 -5.53
N SER A 34 -1.91 -0.33 -4.96
CA SER A 34 -3.07 0.21 -5.69
C SER A 34 -4.06 0.89 -4.74
N PHE A 35 -4.72 1.94 -5.24
CA PHE A 35 -5.93 2.52 -4.63
C PHE A 35 -7.18 1.71 -4.95
N ASP A 36 -7.21 1.10 -6.14
CA ASP A 36 -8.30 0.23 -6.59
C ASP A 36 -8.06 -1.18 -6.03
N VAL A 37 -9.06 -1.70 -5.30
CA VAL A 37 -9.02 -3.05 -4.73
C VAL A 37 -9.13 -4.14 -5.78
N GLY A 38 -9.75 -3.87 -6.94
CA GLY A 38 -10.02 -4.86 -7.98
C GLY A 38 -8.75 -5.58 -8.46
N PRO A 39 -7.73 -4.85 -8.97
CA PRO A 39 -6.46 -5.47 -9.38
C PRO A 39 -5.79 -6.25 -8.26
N LEU A 40 -5.82 -5.75 -7.02
CA LEU A 40 -5.24 -6.44 -5.85
C LEU A 40 -5.96 -7.75 -5.54
N GLN A 41 -7.29 -7.76 -5.58
CA GLN A 41 -8.11 -8.97 -5.42
C GLN A 41 -7.81 -10.01 -6.50
N HIS A 42 -7.66 -9.60 -7.76
CA HIS A 42 -7.30 -10.52 -8.85
C HIS A 42 -5.88 -11.06 -8.66
N LEU A 43 -4.90 -10.23 -8.31
CA LEU A 43 -3.53 -10.66 -8.01
C LEU A 43 -3.49 -11.65 -6.85
N HIS A 44 -4.19 -11.38 -5.75
CA HIS A 44 -4.24 -12.26 -4.58
C HIS A 44 -4.86 -13.63 -4.92
N ARG A 45 -5.92 -13.66 -5.74
CA ARG A 45 -6.50 -14.93 -6.22
C ARG A 45 -5.54 -15.74 -7.09
N MET A 46 -4.72 -15.07 -7.91
CA MET A 46 -3.77 -15.75 -8.80
C MET A 46 -2.51 -16.21 -8.05
N ASP A 47 -2.00 -15.39 -7.13
CA ASP A 47 -0.80 -15.67 -6.34
C ASP A 47 -0.86 -14.95 -4.98
N PRO A 48 -1.32 -15.62 -3.91
CA PRO A 48 -1.43 -15.01 -2.58
C PRO A 48 -0.07 -14.75 -1.92
N GLY A 49 1.03 -15.24 -2.50
CA GLY A 49 2.39 -14.99 -2.01
C GLY A 49 3.00 -13.67 -2.50
N LEU A 50 2.29 -12.89 -3.30
CA LEU A 50 2.73 -11.56 -3.73
C LEU A 50 2.70 -10.57 -2.56
N PHE A 51 3.75 -9.76 -2.46
CA PHE A 51 3.73 -8.63 -1.53
C PHE A 51 2.84 -7.53 -2.09
N THR A 52 1.74 -7.21 -1.39
CA THR A 52 0.76 -6.20 -1.81
C THR A 52 0.59 -5.09 -0.77
N ALA A 53 0.32 -3.87 -1.25
CA ALA A 53 0.00 -2.73 -0.41
C ALA A 53 -1.30 -2.05 -0.85
N LEU A 54 -2.21 -1.81 0.10
CA LEU A 54 -3.44 -1.07 -0.15
C LEU A 54 -3.21 0.43 0.07
N LEU A 55 -3.38 1.24 -0.98
CA LEU A 55 -3.26 2.69 -0.89
C LEU A 55 -4.61 3.31 -0.51
N ILE A 56 -4.60 4.22 0.46
CA ILE A 56 -5.83 4.83 1.00
C ILE A 56 -5.74 6.36 0.92
N ASP A 57 -6.71 6.98 0.26
CA ASP A 57 -6.94 8.43 0.20
C ASP A 57 -8.34 8.83 0.75
N ASN A 58 -9.10 7.86 1.24
CA ASN A 58 -10.45 8.05 1.76
C ASN A 58 -10.48 8.18 3.30
N ALA A 59 -11.64 8.53 3.85
CA ALA A 59 -11.85 8.70 5.30
C ALA A 59 -12.46 7.46 5.99
N HIS A 60 -12.54 6.31 5.31
CA HIS A 60 -13.11 5.09 5.89
C HIS A 60 -12.18 4.51 6.97
N GLY A 61 -12.76 3.68 7.84
CA GLY A 61 -11.98 2.95 8.85
C GLY A 61 -11.07 1.91 8.21
N VAL A 62 -9.99 1.53 8.92
CA VAL A 62 -9.07 0.46 8.49
C VAL A 62 -9.84 -0.84 8.21
N GLU A 63 -10.79 -1.20 9.08
CA GLU A 63 -11.61 -2.40 8.91
C GLU A 63 -12.48 -2.33 7.65
N ASP A 64 -13.10 -1.18 7.38
CA ASP A 64 -13.96 -1.02 6.21
C ASP A 64 -13.16 -1.18 4.91
N ASN A 65 -11.99 -0.54 4.84
CA ASN A 65 -11.08 -0.65 3.70
C ASN A 65 -10.57 -2.09 3.49
N LEU A 66 -10.24 -2.80 4.58
CA LEU A 66 -9.79 -4.19 4.50
C LEU A 66 -10.94 -5.15 4.15
N ASN A 67 -12.16 -4.88 4.61
CA ASN A 67 -13.35 -5.64 4.23
C ASN A 67 -13.67 -5.47 2.75
N GLU A 68 -13.54 -4.25 2.22
CA GLU A 68 -13.69 -3.97 0.79
C GLU A 68 -12.62 -4.71 -0.04
N LEU A 69 -11.37 -4.72 0.44
CA LEU A 69 -10.29 -5.50 -0.18
C LEU A 69 -10.56 -7.02 -0.13
N GLY A 70 -11.11 -7.52 0.97
CA GLY A 70 -11.51 -8.92 1.14
C GLY A 70 -10.38 -9.88 1.52
N TYR A 71 -9.17 -9.38 1.77
CA TYR A 71 -8.04 -10.13 2.32
C TYR A 71 -7.08 -9.19 3.07
N LEU A 72 -6.14 -9.74 3.84
CA LEU A 72 -5.10 -8.95 4.50
C LEU A 72 -3.91 -8.76 3.54
N PRO A 73 -3.58 -7.53 3.12
CA PRO A 73 -2.39 -7.26 2.33
C PRO A 73 -1.13 -7.36 3.21
N ASN A 74 0.04 -7.02 2.68
CA ASN A 74 1.26 -6.95 3.50
C ASN A 74 1.42 -5.56 4.12
N ALA A 75 0.98 -4.53 3.42
CA ALA A 75 1.03 -3.14 3.88
C ALA A 75 -0.31 -2.41 3.70
N TYR A 76 -0.60 -1.52 4.63
CA TYR A 76 -1.68 -0.55 4.58
C TYR A 76 -1.03 0.84 4.46
N SER A 77 -1.32 1.56 3.37
CA SER A 77 -0.58 2.76 2.97
C SER A 77 -1.50 3.97 2.82
N PRO A 78 -1.80 4.70 3.91
CA PRO A 78 -2.73 5.83 3.89
C PRO A 78 -2.06 7.15 3.52
N TYR A 79 -2.86 8.12 3.08
CA TYR A 79 -2.44 9.51 3.04
C TYR A 79 -2.01 9.94 4.45
N TYR A 80 -0.81 10.49 4.58
CA TYR A 80 -0.12 10.63 5.86
C TYR A 80 -0.89 11.44 6.91
N LYS A 81 -1.73 12.38 6.49
CA LYS A 81 -2.55 13.20 7.41
C LYS A 81 -3.71 12.43 8.04
N LEU A 82 -4.03 11.25 7.53
CA LEU A 82 -5.04 10.35 8.10
C LEU A 82 -4.47 9.49 9.23
N VAL A 83 -3.14 9.43 9.37
CA VAL A 83 -2.49 8.55 10.34
C VAL A 83 -2.75 9.03 11.77
N THR A 84 -3.17 8.10 12.61
CA THR A 84 -3.40 8.31 14.04
C THR A 84 -2.77 7.17 14.83
N ALA A 85 -2.46 7.38 16.12
CA ALA A 85 -1.96 6.31 16.99
C ALA A 85 -2.88 5.09 17.04
N ASN A 86 -4.20 5.30 16.96
CA ASN A 86 -5.18 4.21 16.91
C ASN A 86 -5.07 3.41 15.59
N MET A 87 -4.84 4.10 14.47
CA MET A 87 -4.58 3.43 13.19
C MET A 87 -3.32 2.57 13.24
N VAL A 88 -2.22 3.09 13.81
CA VAL A 88 -0.97 2.30 14.02
C VAL A 88 -1.30 1.01 14.76
N LYS A 89 -1.98 1.12 15.91
CA LYS A 89 -2.37 -0.03 16.72
C LYS A 89 -3.20 -1.05 15.93
N ILE A 90 -4.26 -0.62 15.25
CA ILE A 90 -5.15 -1.53 14.50
C ILE A 90 -4.40 -2.24 13.37
N VAL A 91 -3.55 -1.51 12.64
CA VAL A 91 -2.78 -2.05 11.51
C VAL A 91 -1.75 -3.08 12.01
N HIS A 92 -1.01 -2.76 13.07
CA HIS A 92 -0.06 -3.68 13.69
C HIS A 92 -0.72 -4.90 14.34
N ASP A 93 -1.87 -4.74 15.00
CA ASP A 93 -2.63 -5.86 15.59
C ASP A 93 -3.07 -6.90 14.52
N LYS A 94 -3.17 -6.48 13.26
CA LYS A 94 -3.45 -7.35 12.11
C LYS A 94 -2.20 -7.93 11.44
N GLY A 95 -1.00 -7.60 11.94
CA GLY A 95 0.27 -8.04 11.37
C GLY A 95 0.63 -7.33 10.06
N LEU A 96 0.04 -6.17 9.79
CA LEU A 96 0.27 -5.37 8.58
C LEU A 96 1.34 -4.31 8.85
N LEU A 97 2.07 -3.91 7.81
CA LEU A 97 2.92 -2.72 7.85
C LEU A 97 2.09 -1.45 7.59
N LEU A 98 2.39 -0.36 8.29
CA LEU A 98 1.80 0.96 8.07
C LEU A 98 2.81 1.87 7.36
N ILE A 99 2.55 2.19 6.09
CA ILE A 99 3.49 2.96 5.24
C ILE A 99 2.77 4.16 4.61
N PRO A 100 2.70 5.32 5.29
CA PRO A 100 2.01 6.49 4.75
C PRO A 100 2.69 7.15 3.54
N TRP A 101 1.87 7.81 2.70
CA TRP A 101 2.28 8.60 1.52
C TRP A 101 1.61 9.98 1.49
N THR A 102 2.08 10.99 0.76
CA THR A 102 3.49 11.26 0.49
C THR A 102 3.98 12.26 1.56
N VAL A 103 5.00 11.90 2.33
CA VAL A 103 5.51 12.72 3.43
C VAL A 103 6.76 13.46 2.97
N ASN A 104 6.69 14.78 2.83
CA ASN A 104 7.74 15.57 2.19
C ASN A 104 8.43 16.59 3.11
N ASP A 105 8.05 16.68 4.37
CA ASP A 105 8.68 17.55 5.36
C ASP A 105 9.15 16.79 6.60
N THR A 106 10.27 17.22 7.16
CA THR A 106 10.95 16.54 8.27
C THR A 106 10.16 16.56 9.56
N THR A 107 9.28 17.55 9.77
CA THR A 107 8.43 17.62 10.96
C THR A 107 7.39 16.50 10.93
N ALA A 108 6.71 16.31 9.80
CA ALA A 108 5.76 15.22 9.61
C ALA A 108 6.45 13.85 9.66
N MET A 109 7.63 13.71 9.05
CA MET A 109 8.41 12.47 9.13
C MET A 109 8.72 12.09 10.58
N LYS A 110 9.27 13.01 11.38
CA LYS A 110 9.56 12.78 12.81
C LYS A 110 8.31 12.38 13.59
N ALA A 111 7.19 13.05 13.36
CA ALA A 111 5.94 12.75 14.04
C ALA A 111 5.43 11.34 13.71
N LEU A 112 5.49 10.93 12.44
CA LEU A 112 5.05 9.61 12.01
C LEU A 112 5.97 8.49 12.49
N ILE A 113 7.29 8.70 12.44
CA ILE A 113 8.28 7.77 13.01
C ILE A 113 8.01 7.59 14.51
N ALA A 114 7.80 8.68 15.25
CA ALA A 114 7.48 8.63 16.68
C ALA A 114 6.13 7.94 16.97
N LEU A 115 5.17 8.00 16.05
CA LEU A 115 3.91 7.26 16.14
C LEU A 115 4.08 5.76 15.89
N GLY A 116 5.19 5.33 15.29
CA GLY A 116 5.50 3.92 15.03
C GLY A 116 5.08 3.43 13.65
N VAL A 117 5.11 4.27 12.61
CA VAL A 117 4.95 3.78 11.22
C VAL A 117 6.16 2.94 10.80
N ASP A 118 5.95 1.96 9.91
CA ASP A 118 6.99 1.02 9.49
C ASP A 118 7.82 1.52 8.29
N GLY A 119 7.35 2.58 7.64
CA GLY A 119 8.03 3.19 6.51
C GLY A 119 7.35 4.47 6.08
N ILE A 120 7.96 5.17 5.13
CA ILE A 120 7.43 6.43 4.59
C ILE A 120 7.63 6.41 3.07
N ILE A 121 6.56 6.74 2.33
CA ILE A 121 6.65 7.08 0.91
C ILE A 121 6.89 8.60 0.82
N THR A 122 7.98 8.99 0.17
CA THR A 122 8.44 10.39 0.10
C THR A 122 9.09 10.69 -1.26
N ASP A 123 8.99 11.95 -1.69
CA ASP A 123 9.75 12.46 -2.83
C ASP A 123 11.19 12.84 -2.43
N TYR A 124 11.50 12.90 -1.12
CA TYR A 124 12.77 13.35 -0.57
C TYR A 124 13.42 12.31 0.35
N PRO A 125 13.82 11.13 -0.18
CA PRO A 125 14.38 10.05 0.63
C PRO A 125 15.67 10.45 1.37
N ASN A 126 16.40 11.43 0.85
CA ASN A 126 17.61 11.97 1.47
C ASN A 126 17.36 12.68 2.82
N LEU A 127 16.10 13.02 3.15
CA LEU A 127 15.76 13.68 4.41
C LEU A 127 15.60 12.70 5.58
N ILE A 128 15.42 11.39 5.30
CA ILE A 128 15.19 10.36 6.34
C ILE A 128 16.34 10.28 7.35
N GLY A 129 17.59 10.32 6.91
CA GLY A 129 18.74 10.27 7.81
C GLY A 129 18.88 11.48 8.75
N ALA A 130 18.11 12.56 8.55
CA ALA A 130 18.09 13.73 9.44
C ALA A 130 16.94 13.68 10.47
N VAL A 131 16.07 12.68 10.39
CA VAL A 131 14.87 12.53 11.24
C VAL A 131 14.82 11.22 12.02
N GLU A 132 15.71 10.28 11.71
CA GLU A 132 15.98 9.05 12.50
C GLU A 132 16.80 9.33 13.78
#